data_AF-A0A5N7CEI7-F1
#
_entry.id   AF-A0A5N7CEI7-F1
#
_cell.length_a   1.000
_cell.length_b   1.000
_cell.length_c   1.000
_cell.angle_alpha   90.00
_cell.angle_beta   90.00
_cell.angle_gamma   90.00
#
_symmetry.space_group_name_H-M   'P 1'
#
loop_
_entity.id
_entity.type
_entity.pdbx_description
1 polymer ?
#
loop_
_entity_poly.entity_id
_entity_poly.type
_entity_poly.pdbx_seq_one_letter_code
_entity_poly.pdbx_strand_id
1 'polypeptide(L)'
;MDRSRATIKLLDNHRWEIIRLYLIEGWVLPEIQQHLQQEQRQLGLEPRLTTISIYQLKRMLQERGIIKNLRGEAQFIKDYLGSALSTWGCLVFANDVLLDNLDVEQSCQRKKGCRGAPAKINGNKILTFVHLPFEFKALSQPEKFKSFQQLLFYARVHFEFSFEVGRWAPDSRGLYARSAALKADLAVLSSMHNKVFGALSQFKVQNPERGQRMMQDTFKYHKSIVQIYHHRQFSDILAILLLIQRAGLSHGEAIARNLVTLARETLPQNDPRRFMFESLMDLPLDLTGHLYLAFDTYCRHLWKSRTGPDDFKAYYSYNQASFPRADPVGFFDFFKEKDWGKITHILGEVDRELGEYSHETFTLWHTAIRSLLHEQRYTETESLVRHLCMRVYLLGSEFDYSEARQLNLDAMLSFYLLGNALEAQGYLYEAIVAYENSVEIRCRNAPNNGWDAGTAASLRRVKEIATRLGGILLASDYISMEDSIYSGV
;
A
#
# COMPACT_ATOMS: atom_id res chain seq x y z
N MET A 1 -23.12 -21.75 -34.78
CA MET A 1 -21.94 -21.26 -34.01
C MET A 1 -21.41 -22.41 -33.17
N ASP A 2 -20.12 -22.68 -33.28
CA ASP A 2 -19.49 -23.94 -32.85
C ASP A 2 -19.47 -24.12 -31.31
N ARG A 3 -19.91 -25.30 -30.81
CA ARG A 3 -20.00 -25.63 -29.36
C ARG A 3 -18.63 -25.49 -28.65
N SER A 4 -17.54 -25.70 -29.39
CA SER A 4 -16.17 -25.47 -28.92
C SER A 4 -15.93 -24.00 -28.53
N ARG A 5 -16.33 -23.05 -29.39
CA ARG A 5 -16.18 -21.60 -29.16
C ARG A 5 -16.99 -21.11 -27.96
N ALA A 6 -18.16 -21.69 -27.74
CA ALA A 6 -19.03 -21.37 -26.61
C ALA A 6 -18.48 -21.87 -25.26
N THR A 7 -17.78 -23.00 -25.26
CA THR A 7 -17.09 -23.56 -24.07
C THR A 7 -15.83 -22.78 -23.74
N ILE A 8 -15.08 -22.39 -24.77
CA ILE A 8 -13.94 -21.48 -24.68
C ILE A 8 -14.34 -20.18 -23.97
N LYS A 9 -15.40 -19.52 -24.45
CA LYS A 9 -15.92 -18.28 -23.86
C LYS A 9 -16.34 -18.47 -22.39
N LEU A 10 -16.91 -19.63 -22.04
CA LEU A 10 -17.26 -19.94 -20.65
C LEU A 10 -16.02 -19.97 -19.75
N LEU A 11 -14.98 -20.71 -20.16
CA LEU A 11 -13.73 -20.82 -19.38
C LEU A 11 -13.03 -19.47 -19.25
N ASP A 12 -13.08 -18.64 -20.30
CA ASP A 12 -12.49 -17.30 -20.26
C ASP A 12 -13.27 -16.38 -19.31
N ASN A 13 -14.61 -16.46 -19.30
CA ASN A 13 -15.45 -15.70 -18.38
C ASN A 13 -15.27 -16.10 -16.91
N HIS A 14 -14.97 -17.38 -16.63
CA HIS A 14 -14.77 -17.90 -15.26
C HIS A 14 -13.29 -18.08 -14.92
N ARG A 15 -12.38 -17.46 -15.67
CA ARG A 15 -10.93 -17.67 -15.56
C ARG A 15 -10.43 -17.55 -14.12
N TRP A 16 -10.80 -16.47 -13.43
CA TRP A 16 -10.32 -16.18 -12.08
C TRP A 16 -10.86 -17.15 -11.05
N GLU A 17 -12.13 -17.53 -11.18
CA GLU A 17 -12.73 -18.51 -10.29
C GLU A 17 -12.13 -19.91 -10.49
N ILE A 18 -11.87 -20.30 -11.74
CA ILE A 18 -11.17 -21.55 -12.03
C ILE A 18 -9.76 -21.54 -11.42
N ILE A 19 -9.01 -20.45 -11.56
CA ILE A 19 -7.68 -20.33 -10.95
C ILE A 19 -7.77 -20.47 -9.43
N ARG A 20 -8.70 -19.76 -8.79
CA ARG A 20 -8.95 -19.86 -7.35
C ARG A 20 -9.22 -21.30 -6.92
N LEU A 21 -10.28 -21.91 -7.46
CA LEU A 21 -10.72 -23.23 -7.03
C LEU A 21 -9.65 -24.29 -7.33
N TYR A 22 -9.08 -24.26 -8.53
CA TYR A 22 -8.19 -25.32 -9.02
C TYR A 22 -6.74 -25.20 -8.55
N LEU A 23 -6.19 -23.97 -8.52
CA LEU A 23 -4.77 -23.72 -8.22
C LEU A 23 -4.53 -23.31 -6.76
N ILE A 24 -5.49 -22.63 -6.13
CA ILE A 24 -5.32 -22.09 -4.76
C ILE A 24 -6.06 -22.95 -3.72
N GLU A 25 -7.32 -23.31 -3.98
CA GLU A 25 -8.11 -24.15 -3.07
C GLU A 25 -7.87 -25.65 -3.28
N GLY A 26 -7.17 -26.00 -4.35
CA GLY A 26 -6.69 -27.36 -4.57
C GLY A 26 -7.72 -28.33 -5.14
N TRP A 27 -8.89 -27.86 -5.60
CA TRP A 27 -9.94 -28.69 -6.19
C TRP A 27 -9.41 -29.56 -7.34
N VAL A 28 -10.06 -30.68 -7.59
CA VAL A 28 -9.78 -31.57 -8.72
C VAL A 28 -10.65 -31.20 -9.93
N LEU A 29 -10.20 -31.56 -11.14
CA LEU A 29 -10.90 -31.22 -12.37
C LEU A 29 -12.37 -31.68 -12.42
N PRO A 30 -12.77 -32.84 -11.87
CA PRO A 30 -14.18 -33.21 -11.76
C PRO A 30 -15.02 -32.23 -10.94
N GLU A 31 -14.49 -31.72 -9.83
CA GLU A 31 -15.19 -30.75 -8.98
C GLU A 31 -15.36 -29.41 -9.70
N ILE A 32 -14.31 -28.94 -10.39
CA ILE A 32 -14.37 -27.74 -11.23
C ILE A 32 -15.42 -27.88 -12.33
N GLN A 33 -15.44 -29.03 -13.01
CA GLN A 33 -16.42 -29.30 -14.06
C GLN A 33 -17.85 -29.28 -13.49
N GLN A 34 -18.07 -29.90 -12.33
CA GLN A 34 -19.37 -29.93 -11.68
C GLN A 34 -19.83 -28.54 -11.24
N HIS A 35 -18.94 -27.73 -10.65
CA HIS A 35 -19.22 -26.35 -10.23
C HIS A 35 -19.72 -25.50 -11.39
N LEU A 36 -18.93 -25.47 -12.47
CA LEU A 36 -19.28 -24.70 -13.67
C LEU A 36 -20.59 -25.21 -14.33
N GLN A 37 -20.88 -26.51 -14.26
CA GLN A 37 -22.16 -27.05 -14.73
C GLN A 37 -23.34 -26.61 -13.87
N GLN A 38 -23.17 -26.58 -12.54
CA GLN A 38 -24.23 -26.13 -11.62
C GLN A 38 -24.54 -24.66 -11.83
N GLU A 39 -23.52 -23.81 -11.98
CA GLU A 39 -23.69 -22.38 -12.25
C GLU A 39 -24.42 -22.13 -13.58
N GLN A 40 -24.08 -22.88 -14.64
CA GLN A 40 -24.81 -22.82 -15.90
C GLN A 40 -26.29 -23.17 -15.74
N ARG A 41 -26.61 -24.20 -14.96
CA ARG A 41 -28.01 -24.60 -14.69
C ARG A 41 -28.77 -23.53 -13.92
N GLN A 42 -28.12 -22.89 -12.93
CA GLN A 42 -28.72 -21.80 -12.16
C GLN A 42 -29.03 -20.58 -13.04
N LEU A 43 -28.23 -20.33 -14.08
CA LEU A 43 -28.45 -19.27 -15.07
C LEU A 43 -29.44 -19.67 -16.18
N GLY A 44 -30.09 -20.84 -16.09
CA GLY A 44 -31.01 -21.35 -17.11
C GLY A 44 -30.33 -21.70 -18.44
N LEU A 45 -29.01 -21.89 -18.44
CA LEU A 45 -28.23 -22.25 -19.62
C LEU A 45 -28.08 -23.78 -19.70
N GLU A 46 -28.24 -24.33 -20.91
CA GLU A 46 -27.87 -25.72 -21.22
C GLU A 46 -26.42 -26.00 -20.77
N PRO A 47 -26.18 -27.01 -19.89
CA PRO A 47 -24.87 -27.25 -19.30
C PRO A 47 -23.88 -27.77 -20.36
N ARG A 48 -23.06 -26.85 -20.87
CA ARG A 48 -22.17 -27.07 -22.03
C ARG A 48 -21.02 -28.04 -21.72
N LEU A 49 -20.65 -28.15 -20.45
CA LEU A 49 -19.54 -28.99 -19.99
C LEU A 49 -19.91 -30.47 -19.82
N THR A 50 -21.15 -30.89 -20.06
CA THR A 50 -21.59 -32.30 -19.92
C THR A 50 -21.01 -33.24 -20.97
N THR A 51 -20.49 -32.69 -22.07
CA THR A 51 -20.00 -33.45 -23.24
C THR A 51 -18.49 -33.47 -23.37
N ILE A 52 -17.76 -32.74 -22.51
CA ILE A 52 -16.29 -32.73 -22.54
C ILE A 52 -15.70 -33.69 -21.50
N SER A 53 -14.67 -34.43 -21.88
CA SER A 53 -13.93 -35.27 -20.94
C SER A 53 -13.02 -34.44 -20.04
N ILE A 54 -12.65 -34.98 -18.88
CA ILE A 54 -11.67 -34.35 -17.98
C ILE A 54 -10.33 -34.08 -18.68
N TYR A 55 -9.94 -34.95 -19.61
CA TYR A 55 -8.74 -34.76 -20.43
C TYR A 55 -8.86 -33.53 -21.35
N GLN A 56 -10.02 -33.35 -22.00
CA GLN A 56 -10.28 -32.18 -22.84
C GLN A 56 -10.30 -30.91 -21.99
N LEU A 57 -10.97 -30.91 -20.84
CA LEU A 57 -10.97 -29.78 -19.91
C LEU A 57 -9.54 -29.42 -19.49
N LYS A 58 -8.74 -30.42 -19.08
CA LYS A 58 -7.33 -30.21 -18.72
C LYS A 58 -6.55 -29.55 -19.85
N ARG A 59 -6.73 -30.00 -21.09
CA ARG A 59 -6.04 -29.42 -22.26
C ARG A 59 -6.47 -27.97 -22.49
N MET A 60 -7.76 -27.68 -22.43
CA MET A 60 -8.29 -26.32 -22.60
C MET A 60 -7.81 -25.35 -21.51
N LEU A 61 -7.66 -25.82 -20.28
CA LEU A 61 -7.08 -25.04 -19.18
C LEU A 61 -5.57 -24.80 -19.41
N GLN A 62 -4.83 -25.80 -19.87
CA GLN A 62 -3.41 -25.68 -20.19
C GLN A 62 -3.14 -24.70 -21.34
N GLU A 63 -3.98 -24.70 -22.37
CA GLU A 63 -3.95 -23.74 -23.49
C GLU A 63 -4.17 -22.28 -23.01
N ARG A 64 -4.79 -22.09 -21.84
CA ARG A 64 -5.02 -20.79 -21.18
C ARG A 64 -4.00 -20.45 -20.10
N GLY A 65 -2.94 -21.25 -19.96
CA GLY A 65 -1.94 -21.09 -18.91
C GLY A 65 -2.40 -21.52 -17.51
N ILE A 66 -3.56 -22.16 -17.34
CA ILE A 66 -4.02 -22.66 -16.04
C ILE A 66 -3.43 -24.07 -15.83
N ILE A 67 -2.28 -24.14 -15.14
CA ILE A 67 -1.46 -25.35 -15.04
C ILE A 67 -1.03 -25.63 -13.59
N LYS A 68 -1.70 -26.57 -12.94
CA LYS A 68 -1.50 -26.96 -11.52
C LYS A 68 -0.07 -27.41 -11.19
N ASN A 69 0.52 -28.29 -11.99
CA ASN A 69 1.80 -28.90 -11.65
C ASN A 69 2.98 -28.11 -12.23
N LEU A 70 4.04 -27.99 -11.44
CA LEU A 70 5.36 -27.56 -11.92
C LEU A 70 6.00 -28.72 -12.70
N ARG A 71 6.58 -28.41 -13.86
CA ARG A 71 7.36 -29.33 -14.69
C ARG A 71 8.83 -28.94 -14.56
N GLY A 72 9.42 -28.32 -15.59
CA GLY A 72 10.84 -27.91 -15.60
C GLY A 72 11.10 -26.65 -14.78
N GLU A 73 10.04 -25.90 -14.47
CA GLU A 73 10.11 -24.59 -13.84
C GLU A 73 10.72 -24.66 -12.43
N ALA A 74 10.48 -25.73 -11.68
CA ALA A 74 11.02 -25.87 -10.32
C ALA A 74 12.56 -25.85 -10.29
N GLN A 75 13.20 -26.53 -11.24
CA GLN A 75 14.66 -26.52 -11.35
C GLN A 75 15.16 -25.16 -11.83
N PHE A 76 14.46 -24.51 -12.76
CA PHE A 76 14.81 -23.15 -13.18
C PHE A 76 14.73 -22.15 -12.01
N ILE A 77 13.67 -22.20 -11.21
CA ILE A 77 13.51 -21.36 -10.02
C ILE A 77 14.67 -21.62 -9.05
N LYS A 78 15.04 -22.89 -8.86
CA LYS A 78 16.21 -23.27 -8.05
C LYS A 78 17.50 -22.67 -8.56
N ASP A 79 17.76 -22.79 -9.85
CA ASP A 79 19.00 -22.32 -10.46
C ASP A 79 19.07 -20.79 -10.44
N TYR A 80 17.93 -20.12 -10.62
CA TYR A 80 17.81 -18.66 -10.55
C TYR A 80 18.03 -18.10 -9.14
N LEU A 81 17.41 -18.72 -8.12
CA LEU A 81 17.54 -18.29 -6.73
C LEU A 81 18.80 -18.86 -6.04
N GLY A 82 19.48 -19.83 -6.66
CA GLY A 82 20.65 -20.52 -6.11
C GLY A 82 20.31 -21.48 -4.96
N SER A 83 21.28 -21.75 -4.07
CA SER A 83 21.07 -22.56 -2.86
C SER A 83 20.05 -21.96 -1.87
N ALA A 84 19.61 -20.73 -2.14
CA ALA A 84 18.69 -19.93 -1.36
C ALA A 84 17.21 -20.25 -1.61
N LEU A 85 16.82 -21.44 -2.08
CA LEU A 85 15.38 -21.78 -2.21
C LEU A 85 14.60 -21.73 -0.88
N SER A 86 15.30 -21.81 0.26
CA SER A 86 14.75 -21.57 1.59
C SER A 86 14.59 -20.09 1.93
N THR A 87 15.02 -19.19 1.03
CA THR A 87 14.91 -17.76 1.23
C THR A 87 13.51 -17.32 0.88
N TRP A 88 12.72 -17.09 1.91
CA TRP A 88 11.44 -16.40 1.83
C TRP A 88 11.65 -14.90 1.53
N GLY A 89 12.79 -14.53 0.94
CA GLY A 89 13.16 -13.22 0.41
C GLY A 89 12.80 -13.01 -1.06
N CYS A 90 12.06 -13.92 -1.69
CA CYS A 90 11.49 -13.72 -3.02
C CYS A 90 10.10 -14.37 -3.12
N LEU A 91 9.12 -13.61 -3.61
CA LEU A 91 7.82 -14.14 -4.00
C LEU A 91 7.88 -14.59 -5.46
N VAL A 92 7.71 -15.89 -5.69
CA VAL A 92 7.78 -16.49 -7.02
C VAL A 92 6.38 -16.80 -7.52
N PHE A 93 6.01 -16.27 -8.67
CA PHE A 93 4.71 -16.52 -9.28
C PHE A 93 4.87 -17.34 -10.55
N ALA A 94 3.95 -18.28 -10.78
CA ALA A 94 3.79 -18.94 -12.07
C ALA A 94 2.41 -18.66 -12.63
N ASN A 95 2.35 -18.00 -13.78
CA ASN A 95 1.10 -17.51 -14.38
C ASN A 95 0.23 -16.81 -13.31
N ASP A 96 0.89 -15.93 -12.57
CA ASP A 96 0.29 -15.04 -11.59
C ASP A 96 -0.24 -15.66 -10.28
N VAL A 97 0.01 -16.94 -10.05
CA VAL A 97 -0.27 -17.59 -8.76
C VAL A 97 1.04 -17.73 -7.99
N LEU A 98 1.06 -17.23 -6.75
CA LEU A 98 2.20 -17.38 -5.83
C LEU A 98 2.48 -18.88 -5.64
N LEU A 99 3.73 -19.30 -5.81
CA LEU A 99 4.16 -20.67 -5.57
C LEU A 99 4.59 -20.85 -4.12
N ASP A 100 4.30 -22.03 -3.56
CA ASP A 100 4.86 -22.45 -2.28
C ASP A 100 6.30 -22.92 -2.50
N ASN A 101 7.26 -22.30 -1.82
CA ASN A 101 8.66 -22.68 -1.89
C ASN A 101 8.89 -24.14 -1.46
N LEU A 102 8.10 -24.65 -0.51
CA LEU A 102 8.16 -26.06 -0.09
C LEU A 102 7.74 -26.99 -1.24
N ASP A 103 6.69 -26.65 -1.99
CA ASP A 103 6.25 -27.43 -3.15
C ASP A 103 7.28 -27.38 -4.29
N VAL A 104 7.91 -26.23 -4.51
CA VAL A 104 9.01 -26.06 -5.48
C VAL A 104 10.18 -26.97 -5.10
N GLU A 105 10.58 -26.98 -3.83
CA GLU A 105 11.66 -27.84 -3.34
C GLU A 105 11.35 -29.33 -3.49
N GLN A 106 10.15 -29.75 -3.05
CA GLN A 106 9.71 -31.14 -3.20
C GLN A 106 9.68 -31.57 -4.67
N SER A 107 9.23 -30.69 -5.57
CA SER A 107 9.22 -30.95 -7.02
C SER A 107 10.64 -31.17 -7.56
N CYS A 108 11.62 -30.41 -7.10
CA CYS A 108 13.03 -30.62 -7.44
C CYS A 108 13.56 -31.97 -6.94
N GLN A 109 13.22 -32.35 -5.71
CA GLN A 109 13.66 -33.62 -5.11
C GLN A 109 13.12 -34.84 -5.87
N ARG A 110 11.83 -34.82 -6.23
CA ARG A 110 11.20 -35.90 -7.03
C ARG A 110 11.89 -36.09 -8.38
N LYS A 111 12.50 -35.04 -8.94
CA LYS A 111 13.17 -35.07 -10.25
C LYS A 111 14.66 -35.39 -10.23
N LYS A 112 15.35 -35.27 -9.08
CA LYS A 112 16.78 -35.65 -8.97
C LYS A 112 17.05 -37.13 -9.32
N GLY A 113 16.02 -38.00 -9.33
CA GLY A 113 16.11 -39.38 -9.83
C GLY A 113 16.03 -39.54 -11.35
N CYS A 114 15.66 -38.50 -12.11
CA CYS A 114 15.51 -38.53 -13.57
C CYS A 114 16.63 -37.69 -14.23
N ARG A 115 17.74 -38.32 -14.60
CA ARG A 115 18.80 -37.66 -15.38
C ARG A 115 18.28 -37.33 -16.79
N GLY A 116 18.11 -36.05 -17.10
CA GLY A 116 17.83 -35.61 -18.47
C GLY A 116 17.72 -34.10 -18.61
N ALA A 117 18.58 -33.54 -19.48
CA ALA A 117 18.63 -32.22 -20.13
C ALA A 117 18.28 -30.95 -19.30
N PRO A 118 18.94 -29.80 -19.57
CA PRO A 118 18.59 -28.54 -18.91
C PRO A 118 17.10 -28.24 -19.13
N ALA A 119 16.40 -27.93 -18.03
CA ALA A 119 14.97 -27.67 -18.03
C ALA A 119 14.64 -26.47 -18.91
N LYS A 120 14.20 -26.71 -20.15
CA LYS A 120 13.52 -25.67 -20.93
C LYS A 120 12.25 -25.29 -20.17
N ILE A 121 12.07 -23.99 -19.91
CA ILE A 121 10.79 -23.44 -19.45
C ILE A 121 9.76 -23.85 -20.50
N ASN A 122 8.67 -24.48 -20.06
CA ASN A 122 7.58 -24.78 -20.98
C ASN A 122 6.99 -23.45 -21.46
N GLY A 123 6.87 -23.25 -22.77
CA GLY A 123 6.51 -21.94 -23.37
C GLY A 123 5.18 -21.34 -22.90
N ASN A 124 4.38 -22.09 -22.14
CA ASN A 124 3.06 -21.66 -21.63
C ASN A 124 3.09 -21.19 -20.16
N LYS A 125 4.23 -21.19 -19.47
CA LYS A 125 4.38 -20.65 -18.10
C LYS A 125 5.27 -19.43 -18.06
N ILE A 126 4.73 -18.32 -17.58
CA ILE A 126 5.46 -17.09 -17.27
C ILE A 126 5.82 -17.14 -15.78
N LEU A 127 7.11 -16.98 -15.49
CA LEU A 127 7.61 -16.87 -14.12
C LEU A 127 7.90 -15.42 -13.80
N THR A 128 7.41 -14.96 -12.65
CA THR A 128 7.64 -13.61 -12.14
C THR A 128 8.30 -13.70 -10.77
N PHE A 129 9.35 -12.91 -10.56
CA PHE A 129 10.11 -12.86 -9.33
C PHE A 129 9.96 -11.48 -8.70
N VAL A 130 9.48 -11.42 -7.46
CA VAL A 130 9.35 -10.19 -6.68
C VAL A 130 10.24 -10.32 -5.45
N HIS A 131 11.40 -9.65 -5.50
CA HIS A 131 12.38 -9.69 -4.42
C HIS A 131 11.91 -8.86 -3.22
N LEU A 132 12.08 -9.45 -2.03
CA LEU A 132 11.81 -8.81 -0.75
C LEU A 132 13.15 -8.43 -0.08
N PRO A 133 13.22 -7.31 0.64
CA PRO A 133 14.42 -6.90 1.35
C PRO A 133 14.61 -7.65 2.69
N PHE A 134 13.79 -8.67 2.98
CA PHE A 134 13.79 -9.46 4.21
C PHE A 134 13.29 -10.89 3.94
N GLU A 135 13.50 -11.77 4.91
CA GLU A 135 13.07 -13.16 4.88
C GLU A 135 11.67 -13.35 5.49
N PHE A 136 10.66 -13.62 4.67
CA PHE A 136 9.28 -13.80 5.13
C PHE A 136 8.95 -15.24 5.58
N LYS A 137 9.70 -15.74 6.58
CA LYS A 137 9.62 -17.13 7.05
C LYS A 137 8.23 -17.61 7.50
N ALA A 138 7.31 -16.70 7.84
CA ALA A 138 5.95 -17.05 8.26
C ALA A 138 5.17 -17.80 7.16
N LEU A 139 5.56 -17.63 5.90
CA LEU A 139 4.99 -18.33 4.75
C LEU A 139 5.38 -19.82 4.69
N SER A 140 6.29 -20.30 5.55
CA SER A 140 6.53 -21.74 5.71
C SER A 140 5.36 -22.49 6.37
N GLN A 141 4.40 -21.78 6.96
CA GLN A 141 3.21 -22.37 7.57
C GLN A 141 2.09 -22.47 6.52
N PRO A 142 1.57 -23.67 6.21
CA PRO A 142 0.63 -23.88 5.10
C PRO A 142 -0.62 -22.99 5.14
N GLU A 143 -1.25 -22.85 6.31
CA GLU A 143 -2.46 -22.02 6.46
C GLU A 143 -2.16 -20.54 6.19
N LYS A 144 -1.05 -20.02 6.73
CA LYS A 144 -0.61 -18.63 6.51
C LYS A 144 -0.25 -18.37 5.06
N PHE A 145 0.44 -19.33 4.44
CA PHE A 145 0.76 -19.27 3.02
C PHE A 145 -0.51 -19.18 2.18
N LYS A 146 -1.49 -20.04 2.44
CA LYS A 146 -2.74 -20.09 1.69
C LYS A 146 -3.53 -18.78 1.80
N SER A 147 -3.71 -18.25 3.01
CA SER A 147 -4.38 -16.96 3.22
C SER A 147 -3.65 -15.82 2.50
N PHE A 148 -2.31 -15.80 2.54
CA PHE A 148 -1.53 -14.77 1.86
C PHE A 148 -1.58 -14.93 0.32
N GLN A 149 -1.49 -16.16 -0.19
CA GLN A 149 -1.63 -16.48 -1.62
C GLN A 149 -2.99 -16.01 -2.14
N GLN A 150 -4.07 -16.26 -1.39
CA GLN A 150 -5.41 -15.76 -1.72
C GLN A 150 -5.45 -14.23 -1.78
N LEU A 151 -4.91 -13.55 -0.76
CA LEU A 151 -4.85 -12.10 -0.72
C LEU A 151 -4.11 -11.53 -1.95
N LEU A 152 -2.93 -12.06 -2.29
CA LEU A 152 -2.17 -11.58 -3.46
C LEU A 152 -2.88 -11.87 -4.79
N PHE A 153 -3.53 -13.03 -4.91
CA PHE A 153 -4.30 -13.37 -6.11
C PHE A 153 -5.44 -12.37 -6.32
N TYR A 154 -6.26 -12.11 -5.30
CA TYR A 154 -7.36 -11.15 -5.42
C TYR A 154 -6.90 -9.70 -5.54
N ALA A 155 -5.78 -9.33 -4.92
CA ALA A 155 -5.15 -8.03 -5.14
C ALA A 155 -4.80 -7.84 -6.63
N ARG A 156 -4.22 -8.85 -7.27
CA ARG A 156 -3.96 -8.82 -8.72
C ARG A 156 -5.24 -8.68 -9.53
N VAL A 157 -6.25 -9.51 -9.28
CA VAL A 157 -7.54 -9.44 -10.00
C VAL A 157 -8.14 -8.04 -9.86
N HIS A 158 -8.11 -7.45 -8.67
CA HIS A 158 -8.57 -6.09 -8.42
C HIS A 158 -7.75 -5.04 -9.21
N PHE A 159 -6.42 -5.19 -9.24
CA PHE A 159 -5.53 -4.29 -9.99
C PHE A 159 -5.80 -4.36 -11.49
N GLU A 160 -5.82 -5.56 -12.06
CA GLU A 160 -6.07 -5.77 -13.49
C GLU A 160 -7.43 -5.20 -13.90
N PHE A 161 -8.49 -5.57 -13.17
CA PHE A 161 -9.82 -5.07 -13.46
C PHE A 161 -9.88 -3.54 -13.37
N SER A 162 -9.22 -2.93 -12.38
CA SER A 162 -9.21 -1.47 -12.20
C SER A 162 -8.48 -0.75 -13.34
N PHE A 163 -7.39 -1.30 -13.86
CA PHE A 163 -6.72 -0.75 -15.05
C PHE A 163 -7.55 -0.97 -16.32
N GLU A 164 -8.12 -2.16 -16.51
CA GLU A 164 -8.90 -2.51 -17.71
C GLU A 164 -10.14 -1.64 -17.89
N VAL A 165 -10.84 -1.31 -16.80
CA VAL A 165 -12.00 -0.41 -16.85
C VAL A 165 -11.61 1.07 -16.80
N GLY A 166 -10.31 1.39 -16.87
CA GLY A 166 -9.80 2.77 -16.86
C GLY A 166 -9.95 3.50 -15.52
N ARG A 167 -10.24 2.78 -14.42
CA ARG A 167 -10.45 3.39 -13.10
C ARG A 167 -9.22 4.16 -12.63
N TRP A 168 -8.03 3.62 -12.88
CA TRP A 168 -6.76 4.24 -12.52
C TRP A 168 -6.04 4.85 -13.71
N ALA A 169 -6.77 5.25 -14.76
CA ALA A 169 -6.19 5.91 -15.92
C ALA A 169 -5.39 7.18 -15.54
N PRO A 170 -4.36 7.55 -16.31
CA PRO A 170 -3.62 8.79 -16.09
C PRO A 170 -4.47 10.02 -16.44
N ASP A 171 -4.27 11.11 -15.69
CA ASP A 171 -4.77 12.43 -16.04
C ASP A 171 -3.96 13.04 -17.22
N SER A 172 -4.31 14.26 -17.63
CA SER A 172 -3.62 14.96 -18.73
C SER A 172 -2.14 15.26 -18.45
N ARG A 173 -1.68 15.18 -17.19
CA ARG A 173 -0.28 15.38 -16.79
C ARG A 173 0.49 14.05 -16.76
N GLY A 174 -0.19 12.92 -16.93
CA GLY A 174 0.37 11.57 -16.81
C GLY A 174 0.28 10.97 -15.40
N LEU A 175 -0.50 11.56 -14.49
CA LEU A 175 -0.66 11.07 -13.12
C LEU A 175 -1.85 10.13 -13.01
N TYR A 176 -1.58 8.90 -12.60
CA TYR A 176 -2.57 7.83 -12.44
C TYR A 176 -3.34 7.95 -11.13
N ALA A 177 -4.59 7.45 -11.15
CA ALA A 177 -5.48 7.40 -9.98
C ALA A 177 -5.71 8.78 -9.31
N ARG A 178 -5.93 9.83 -10.12
CA ARG A 178 -6.16 11.22 -9.67
C ARG A 178 -7.54 11.78 -9.97
N SER A 179 -8.52 10.93 -10.28
CA SER A 179 -9.91 11.39 -10.40
C SER A 179 -10.40 11.98 -9.08
N ALA A 180 -11.40 12.86 -9.13
CA ALA A 180 -11.97 13.47 -7.93
C ALA A 180 -12.47 12.43 -6.92
N ALA A 181 -13.07 11.34 -7.41
CA ALA A 181 -13.51 10.22 -6.58
C ALA A 181 -12.33 9.52 -5.87
N LEU A 182 -11.23 9.24 -6.58
CA LEU A 182 -10.06 8.60 -5.97
C LEU A 182 -9.34 9.52 -4.98
N LYS A 183 -9.32 10.83 -5.24
CA LYS A 183 -8.81 11.80 -4.26
C LYS A 183 -9.66 11.79 -2.97
N ALA A 184 -10.98 11.70 -3.09
CA ALA A 184 -11.88 11.59 -1.95
C ALA A 184 -11.67 10.27 -1.19
N ASP A 185 -11.55 9.14 -1.91
CA ASP A 185 -11.21 7.84 -1.34
C ASP A 185 -9.91 7.92 -0.52
N LEU A 186 -8.85 8.48 -1.10
CA LEU A 186 -7.56 8.61 -0.41
C LEU A 186 -7.66 9.52 0.83
N ALA A 187 -8.49 10.55 0.79
CA ALA A 187 -8.71 11.43 1.95
C ALA A 187 -9.36 10.67 3.11
N VAL A 188 -10.29 9.74 2.84
CA VAL A 188 -10.90 8.87 3.87
C VAL A 188 -9.85 7.94 4.49
N LEU A 189 -9.04 7.27 3.66
CA LEU A 189 -7.94 6.40 4.15
C LEU A 189 -6.95 7.19 5.03
N SER A 190 -6.56 8.37 4.56
CA SER A 190 -5.64 9.26 5.28
C SER A 190 -6.22 9.75 6.60
N SER A 191 -7.53 10.06 6.64
CA SER A 191 -8.22 10.50 7.85
C SER A 191 -8.23 9.40 8.91
N MET A 192 -8.54 8.16 8.53
CA MET A 192 -8.49 7.02 9.45
C MET A 192 -7.06 6.79 9.96
N HIS A 193 -6.07 6.73 9.06
CA HIS A 193 -4.66 6.54 9.43
C HIS A 193 -4.18 7.62 10.42
N ASN A 194 -4.43 8.88 10.11
CA ASN A 194 -4.06 10.00 10.98
C ASN A 194 -4.72 9.87 12.36
N LYS A 195 -6.01 9.57 12.42
CA LYS A 195 -6.73 9.41 13.70
C LYS A 195 -6.18 8.24 14.53
N VAL A 196 -5.88 7.10 13.90
CA VAL A 196 -5.20 5.96 14.55
C VAL A 196 -3.83 6.38 15.07
N PHE A 197 -3.01 7.03 14.25
CA PHE A 197 -1.68 7.48 14.66
C PHE A 197 -1.75 8.46 15.84
N GLY A 198 -2.71 9.38 15.80
CA GLY A 198 -3.02 10.29 16.90
C GLY A 198 -3.40 9.55 18.17
N ALA A 199 -4.28 8.54 18.08
CA ALA A 199 -4.68 7.70 19.21
C ALA A 199 -3.49 6.94 19.81
N LEU A 200 -2.67 6.30 18.97
CA LEU A 200 -1.44 5.61 19.38
C LEU A 200 -0.49 6.54 20.11
N SER A 201 -0.40 7.79 19.67
CA SER A 201 0.39 8.78 20.37
C SER A 201 -0.16 9.13 21.76
N GLN A 202 -1.48 9.15 21.94
CA GLN A 202 -2.08 9.42 23.25
C GLN A 202 -1.82 8.27 24.23
N PHE A 203 -1.84 7.03 23.76
CA PHE A 203 -1.40 5.88 24.56
C PHE A 203 0.06 6.00 25.01
N LYS A 204 0.96 6.46 24.12
CA LYS A 204 2.38 6.66 24.46
C LYS A 204 2.61 7.71 25.56
N VAL A 205 1.83 8.78 25.57
CA VAL A 205 1.91 9.83 26.61
C VAL A 205 1.00 9.54 27.82
N GLN A 206 0.60 8.29 28.01
CA GLN A 206 -0.20 7.81 29.15
C GLN A 206 -1.56 8.52 29.30
N ASN A 207 -2.20 8.90 28.18
CA ASN A 207 -3.58 9.39 28.15
C ASN A 207 -4.51 8.36 27.46
N PRO A 208 -4.81 7.23 28.13
CA PRO A 208 -5.54 6.12 27.50
C PRO A 208 -7.00 6.46 27.19
N GLU A 209 -7.65 7.33 27.97
CA GLU A 209 -9.04 7.73 27.73
C GLU A 209 -9.19 8.47 26.41
N ARG A 210 -8.30 9.44 26.13
CA ARG A 210 -8.27 10.16 24.86
C ARG A 210 -7.89 9.23 23.72
N GLY A 211 -6.90 8.35 23.92
CA GLY A 211 -6.52 7.33 22.94
C GLY A 211 -7.69 6.40 22.56
N GLN A 212 -8.47 5.94 23.54
CA GLN A 212 -9.64 5.08 23.32
C GLN A 212 -10.74 5.80 22.55
N ARG A 213 -11.10 7.03 22.93
CA ARG A 213 -12.08 7.84 22.19
C ARG A 213 -11.66 8.04 20.74
N MET A 214 -10.39 8.35 20.50
CA MET A 214 -9.86 8.49 19.14
C MET A 214 -9.92 7.19 18.34
N MET A 215 -9.65 6.03 18.95
CA MET A 215 -9.79 4.72 18.29
C MET A 215 -11.26 4.40 17.97
N GLN A 216 -12.19 4.67 18.88
CA GLN A 216 -13.61 4.43 18.63
C GLN A 216 -14.13 5.28 17.46
N ASP A 217 -13.68 6.53 17.39
CA ASP A 217 -13.98 7.45 16.30
C ASP A 217 -13.56 6.94 14.91
N THR A 218 -12.63 5.99 14.80
CA THR A 218 -12.19 5.49 13.49
C THR A 218 -13.27 4.66 12.80
N PHE A 219 -14.20 4.07 13.57
CA PHE A 219 -15.24 3.18 13.03
C PHE A 219 -16.17 3.89 12.05
N LYS A 220 -16.33 5.22 12.17
CA LYS A 220 -17.11 6.02 11.21
C LYS A 220 -16.56 5.97 9.78
N TYR A 221 -15.27 5.66 9.60
CA TYR A 221 -14.64 5.57 8.29
C TYR A 221 -14.82 4.19 7.63
N HIS A 222 -15.10 3.14 8.40
CA HIS A 222 -15.02 1.75 7.92
C HIS A 222 -15.96 1.46 6.73
N LYS A 223 -17.21 1.94 6.79
CA LYS A 223 -18.17 1.73 5.69
C LYS A 223 -17.68 2.35 4.39
N SER A 224 -17.19 3.59 4.44
CA SER A 224 -16.61 4.26 3.28
C SER A 224 -15.36 3.51 2.81
N ILE A 225 -14.47 3.12 3.72
CA ILE A 225 -13.24 2.39 3.40
C ILE A 225 -13.52 1.10 2.66
N VAL A 226 -14.53 0.31 3.05
CA VAL A 226 -14.88 -0.92 2.34
C VAL A 226 -15.25 -0.67 0.88
N GLN A 227 -15.87 0.48 0.57
CA GLN A 227 -16.37 0.82 -0.75
C GLN A 227 -15.32 1.44 -1.68
N ILE A 228 -14.19 1.90 -1.14
CA ILE A 228 -13.09 2.52 -1.88
C ILE A 228 -12.51 1.59 -2.96
N TYR A 229 -12.13 2.16 -4.10
CA TYR A 229 -11.43 1.45 -5.17
C TYR A 229 -10.00 1.94 -5.40
N HIS A 230 -9.44 2.69 -4.45
CA HIS A 230 -8.06 3.17 -4.52
C HIS A 230 -7.08 2.01 -4.36
N HIS A 231 -6.03 1.96 -5.18
CA HIS A 231 -5.00 0.90 -5.17
C HIS A 231 -4.24 0.77 -3.84
N ARG A 232 -4.35 1.76 -2.95
CA ARG A 232 -3.69 1.81 -1.64
C ARG A 232 -4.55 1.24 -0.51
N GLN A 233 -5.84 0.97 -0.76
CA GLN A 233 -6.82 0.59 0.26
C GLN A 233 -6.28 -0.49 1.21
N PHE A 234 -5.85 -1.63 0.67
CA PHE A 234 -5.38 -2.74 1.49
C PHE A 234 -3.99 -2.53 2.07
N SER A 235 -3.06 -1.90 1.34
CA SER A 235 -1.75 -1.55 1.91
C SER A 235 -1.91 -0.64 3.13
N ASP A 236 -2.78 0.37 3.05
CA ASP A 236 -3.04 1.31 4.14
C ASP A 236 -3.77 0.61 5.31
N ILE A 237 -4.72 -0.29 5.06
CA ILE A 237 -5.37 -1.10 6.12
C ILE A 237 -4.34 -1.97 6.84
N LEU A 238 -3.50 -2.72 6.11
CA LEU A 238 -2.50 -3.59 6.71
C LEU A 238 -1.46 -2.80 7.51
N ALA A 239 -1.06 -1.61 7.03
CA ALA A 239 -0.18 -0.71 7.76
C ALA A 239 -0.82 -0.21 9.07
N ILE A 240 -2.11 0.15 9.05
CA ILE A 240 -2.86 0.55 10.26
C ILE A 240 -2.91 -0.60 11.26
N LEU A 241 -3.26 -1.81 10.81
CA LEU A 241 -3.30 -2.99 11.68
C LEU A 241 -1.92 -3.30 12.27
N LEU A 242 -0.85 -3.18 11.49
CA LEU A 242 0.53 -3.32 11.96
C LEU A 242 0.87 -2.30 13.07
N LEU A 243 0.52 -1.02 12.88
CA LEU A 243 0.77 0.02 13.89
C LEU A 243 0.06 -0.29 15.22
N ILE A 244 -1.19 -0.74 15.15
CA ILE A 244 -1.99 -1.10 16.33
C ILE A 244 -1.41 -2.35 17.01
N GLN A 245 -1.01 -3.35 16.22
CA GLN A 245 -0.36 -4.57 16.70
C GLN A 245 0.96 -4.26 17.42
N ARG A 246 1.82 -3.40 16.84
CA ARG A 246 3.08 -2.95 17.46
C ARG A 246 2.87 -2.18 18.74
N ALA A 247 1.72 -1.53 18.90
CA ALA A 247 1.34 -0.88 20.15
C ALA A 247 0.77 -1.85 21.21
N GLY A 248 0.63 -3.13 20.90
CA GLY A 248 0.10 -4.14 21.82
C GLY A 248 -1.40 -3.99 22.11
N LEU A 249 -2.16 -3.37 21.20
CA LEU A 249 -3.57 -3.08 21.39
C LEU A 249 -4.46 -4.09 20.64
N SER A 250 -5.55 -4.55 21.29
CA SER A 250 -6.53 -5.48 20.69
C SER A 250 -7.48 -4.83 19.68
N HIS A 251 -7.43 -3.50 19.51
CA HIS A 251 -8.31 -2.75 18.61
C HIS A 251 -8.22 -3.22 17.15
N GLY A 252 -7.06 -3.74 16.72
CA GLY A 252 -6.84 -4.20 15.35
C GLY A 252 -7.80 -5.31 14.94
N GLU A 253 -8.08 -6.25 15.84
CA GLU A 253 -9.05 -7.33 15.57
C GLU A 253 -10.48 -6.80 15.43
N ALA A 254 -10.86 -5.82 16.25
CA ALA A 254 -12.19 -5.22 16.18
C ALA A 254 -12.39 -4.46 14.86
N ILE A 255 -11.36 -3.74 14.40
CA ILE A 255 -11.34 -3.09 13.09
C ILE A 255 -11.46 -4.13 11.98
N ALA A 256 -10.61 -5.17 11.98
CA ALA A 256 -10.64 -6.23 10.96
C ALA A 256 -12.02 -6.91 10.88
N ARG A 257 -12.58 -7.33 12.02
CA ARG A 257 -13.92 -7.93 12.09
C ARG A 257 -15.00 -7.01 11.51
N ASN A 258 -14.99 -5.73 11.86
CA ASN A 258 -15.99 -4.79 11.38
C ASN A 258 -15.87 -4.54 9.86
N LEU A 259 -14.65 -4.41 9.34
CA LEU A 259 -14.40 -4.29 7.90
C LEU A 259 -14.88 -5.53 7.14
N VAL A 260 -14.61 -6.74 7.65
CA VAL A 260 -15.08 -8.01 7.05
C VAL A 260 -16.61 -8.07 7.02
N THR A 261 -17.28 -7.74 8.13
CA THR A 261 -18.75 -7.71 8.19
C THR A 261 -19.33 -6.74 7.16
N LEU A 262 -18.82 -5.51 7.12
CA LEU A 262 -19.28 -4.50 6.16
C LEU A 262 -18.98 -4.91 4.71
N ALA A 263 -17.85 -5.56 4.44
CA ALA A 263 -17.52 -6.07 3.11
C ALA A 263 -18.53 -7.13 2.64
N ARG A 264 -18.95 -8.03 3.53
CA ARG A 264 -19.97 -9.05 3.22
C ARG A 264 -21.36 -8.44 2.95
N GLU A 265 -21.69 -7.37 3.65
CA GLU A 265 -22.97 -6.66 3.53
C GLU A 265 -23.04 -5.74 2.31
N THR A 266 -21.93 -5.11 1.93
CA THR A 266 -21.93 -4.01 0.95
C THR A 266 -21.31 -4.35 -0.39
N LEU A 267 -20.36 -5.29 -0.45
CA LEU A 267 -19.69 -5.63 -1.70
C LEU A 267 -20.41 -6.77 -2.44
N PRO A 268 -20.50 -6.70 -3.78
CA PRO A 268 -21.00 -7.80 -4.59
C PRO A 268 -20.27 -9.11 -4.27
N GLN A 269 -20.97 -10.24 -4.39
CA GLN A 269 -20.43 -11.56 -4.08
C GLN A 269 -19.15 -11.89 -4.87
N ASN A 270 -19.07 -11.42 -6.12
CA ASN A 270 -17.94 -11.68 -7.02
C ASN A 270 -16.90 -10.54 -7.02
N ASP A 271 -17.01 -9.57 -6.11
CA ASP A 271 -16.01 -8.50 -6.01
C ASP A 271 -14.71 -9.03 -5.38
N PRO A 272 -13.55 -8.92 -6.05
CA PRO A 272 -12.29 -9.42 -5.52
C PRO A 272 -11.95 -8.82 -4.15
N ARG A 273 -12.35 -7.57 -3.88
CA ARG A 273 -12.08 -6.90 -2.60
C ARG A 273 -12.80 -7.58 -1.44
N ARG A 274 -13.97 -8.18 -1.66
CA ARG A 274 -14.70 -8.92 -0.63
C ARG A 274 -13.84 -10.04 -0.04
N PHE A 275 -13.20 -10.82 -0.92
CA PHE A 275 -12.31 -11.90 -0.51
C PHE A 275 -11.01 -11.40 0.12
N MET A 276 -10.48 -10.26 -0.35
CA MET A 276 -9.34 -9.60 0.31
C MET A 276 -9.69 -9.19 1.74
N PHE A 277 -10.90 -8.66 1.98
CA PHE A 277 -11.36 -8.31 3.32
C PHE A 277 -11.52 -9.56 4.19
N GLU A 278 -12.16 -10.60 3.68
CA GLU A 278 -12.32 -11.87 4.40
C GLU A 278 -10.98 -12.48 4.82
N SER A 279 -9.95 -12.32 3.99
CA SER A 279 -8.59 -12.78 4.32
C SER A 279 -8.03 -12.13 5.59
N LEU A 280 -8.45 -10.90 5.96
CA LEU A 280 -7.93 -10.19 7.14
C LEU A 280 -8.06 -10.98 8.44
N MET A 281 -9.01 -11.92 8.53
CA MET A 281 -9.22 -12.75 9.72
C MET A 281 -8.12 -13.80 9.92
N ASP A 282 -7.51 -14.25 8.83
CA ASP A 282 -6.58 -15.39 8.80
C ASP A 282 -5.16 -15.00 8.39
N LEU A 283 -4.92 -13.69 8.20
CA LEU A 283 -3.62 -13.18 7.81
C LEU A 283 -2.59 -13.27 8.94
N PRO A 284 -1.32 -13.57 8.63
CA PRO A 284 -0.26 -13.70 9.63
C PRO A 284 0.32 -12.33 10.01
N LEU A 285 -0.50 -11.45 10.59
CA LEU A 285 -0.03 -10.15 11.08
C LEU A 285 1.12 -10.36 12.07
N ASP A 286 2.23 -9.69 11.81
CA ASP A 286 3.48 -9.87 12.53
C ASP A 286 4.04 -8.52 13.01
N LEU A 287 4.74 -8.52 14.16
CA LEU A 287 5.33 -7.29 14.71
C LEU A 287 6.45 -6.73 13.81
N THR A 288 7.08 -7.59 12.99
CA THR A 288 8.15 -7.17 12.06
C THR A 288 7.61 -6.41 10.85
N GLY A 289 6.32 -6.50 10.54
CA GLY A 289 5.69 -5.89 9.38
C GLY A 289 5.93 -6.64 8.06
N HIS A 290 6.49 -7.85 8.10
CA HIS A 290 6.85 -8.60 6.89
C HIS A 290 5.65 -8.86 5.98
N LEU A 291 4.48 -9.18 6.54
CA LEU A 291 3.26 -9.33 5.75
C LEU A 291 2.88 -8.06 4.98
N TYR A 292 2.79 -6.94 5.70
CA TYR A 292 2.45 -5.64 5.13
C TYR A 292 3.45 -5.26 4.03
N LEU A 293 4.75 -5.39 4.33
CA LEU A 293 5.81 -5.01 3.40
C LEU A 293 5.85 -5.90 2.17
N ALA A 294 5.61 -7.21 2.31
CA ALA A 294 5.56 -8.13 1.18
C ALA A 294 4.35 -7.85 0.29
N PHE A 295 3.20 -7.57 0.89
CA PHE A 295 1.99 -7.16 0.18
C PHE A 295 2.20 -5.84 -0.58
N ASP A 296 2.72 -4.80 0.09
CA ASP A 296 2.97 -3.50 -0.53
C ASP A 296 4.01 -3.59 -1.65
N THR A 297 5.07 -4.40 -1.47
CA THR A 297 6.07 -4.66 -2.51
C THR A 297 5.43 -5.30 -3.75
N TYR A 298 4.52 -6.25 -3.55
CA TYR A 298 3.78 -6.86 -4.65
C TYR A 298 2.83 -5.87 -5.34
N CYS A 299 2.12 -5.03 -4.59
CA CYS A 299 1.28 -3.97 -5.16
C CYS A 299 2.10 -2.96 -5.98
N ARG A 300 3.31 -2.57 -5.52
CA ARG A 300 4.25 -1.75 -6.31
C ARG A 300 4.65 -2.44 -7.61
N HIS A 301 4.93 -3.74 -7.55
CA HIS A 301 5.26 -4.53 -8.75
C HIS A 301 4.10 -4.54 -9.75
N LEU A 302 2.87 -4.83 -9.30
CA LEU A 302 1.67 -4.80 -10.14
C LEU A 302 1.40 -3.41 -10.74
N TRP A 303 1.67 -2.35 -9.98
CA TRP A 303 1.53 -0.98 -10.45
C TRP A 303 2.53 -0.65 -11.56
N LYS A 304 3.81 -0.97 -11.34
CA LYS A 304 4.89 -0.71 -12.31
C LYS A 304 4.71 -1.51 -13.60
N SER A 305 4.17 -2.73 -13.53
CA SER A 305 3.91 -3.53 -14.74
C SER A 305 2.87 -2.91 -15.68
N ARG A 306 2.03 -1.99 -15.18
CA ARG A 306 0.99 -1.30 -15.95
C ARG A 306 1.33 0.14 -16.29
N THR A 307 2.09 0.83 -15.44
CA THR A 307 2.41 2.26 -15.60
C THR A 307 3.76 2.51 -16.27
N GLY A 308 4.61 1.50 -16.37
CA GLY A 308 5.96 1.61 -16.94
C GLY A 308 7.03 1.93 -15.89
N PRO A 309 8.32 1.77 -16.24
CA PRO A 309 9.41 1.96 -15.29
C PRO A 309 9.79 3.44 -15.07
N ASP A 310 10.08 3.76 -13.80
CA ASP A 310 10.99 4.81 -13.29
C ASP A 310 10.80 6.28 -13.74
N ASP A 311 9.56 6.71 -13.89
CA ASP A 311 9.17 8.13 -13.89
C ASP A 311 8.67 8.53 -12.48
N PHE A 312 9.02 9.75 -12.03
CA PHE A 312 8.50 10.35 -10.78
C PHE A 312 6.97 10.38 -10.73
N LYS A 313 6.28 10.43 -11.87
CA LYS A 313 4.81 10.38 -11.97
C LYS A 313 4.28 9.02 -11.59
N ALA A 314 4.83 7.94 -12.14
CA ALA A 314 4.43 6.57 -11.78
C ALA A 314 4.71 6.30 -10.29
N TYR A 315 5.86 6.77 -9.80
CA TYR A 315 6.23 6.68 -8.40
C TYR A 315 5.29 7.49 -7.49
N TYR A 316 5.02 8.75 -7.82
CA TYR A 316 4.06 9.58 -7.08
C TYR A 316 2.67 8.95 -7.11
N SER A 317 2.19 8.52 -8.28
CA SER A 317 0.84 8.00 -8.43
C SER A 317 0.60 6.72 -7.64
N TYR A 318 1.63 5.91 -7.39
CA TYR A 318 1.52 4.82 -6.42
C TYR A 318 1.44 5.35 -4.98
N ASN A 319 2.43 6.14 -4.55
CA ASN A 319 2.57 6.51 -3.15
C ASN A 319 1.53 7.54 -2.69
N GLN A 320 1.28 8.60 -3.45
CA GLN A 320 0.34 9.71 -3.15
C GLN A 320 0.43 10.25 -1.71
N ALA A 321 1.61 10.18 -1.11
CA ALA A 321 1.96 10.67 0.22
C ALA A 321 3.47 10.86 0.25
N SER A 322 3.96 11.72 1.15
CA SER A 322 5.40 11.98 1.27
C SER A 322 6.11 11.13 2.31
N PHE A 323 5.37 10.37 3.11
CA PHE A 323 5.91 9.49 4.15
C PHE A 323 5.16 8.15 4.18
N PRO A 324 5.84 7.07 4.58
CA PRO A 324 5.22 5.75 4.68
C PRO A 324 4.14 5.70 5.76
N ARG A 325 3.16 4.80 5.58
CA ARG A 325 2.10 4.61 6.57
C ARG A 325 2.59 3.94 7.86
N ALA A 326 3.52 2.98 7.74
CA ALA A 326 4.10 2.29 8.88
C ALA A 326 5.63 2.21 8.80
N ASP A 327 6.17 1.64 7.71
CA ASP A 327 7.60 1.38 7.54
C ASP A 327 8.14 1.99 6.23
N PRO A 328 9.39 2.50 6.21
CA PRO A 328 9.96 3.20 5.04
C PRO A 328 10.49 2.28 3.94
N VAL A 329 10.49 0.95 4.18
CA VAL A 329 11.05 -0.04 3.26
C VAL A 329 10.37 0.04 1.89
N GLY A 330 11.15 0.23 0.83
CA GLY A 330 10.65 0.38 -0.54
C GLY A 330 9.97 1.74 -0.83
N PHE A 331 9.66 2.52 0.20
CA PHE A 331 8.96 3.79 0.04
C PHE A 331 9.87 4.82 -0.62
N PHE A 332 11.11 4.99 -0.15
CA PHE A 332 12.05 6.01 -0.64
C PHE A 332 12.91 5.59 -1.84
N ASP A 333 12.72 4.39 -2.40
CA ASP A 333 13.58 3.81 -3.45
C ASP A 333 13.82 4.74 -4.65
N PHE A 334 12.88 5.64 -4.95
CA PHE A 334 13.02 6.58 -6.06
C PHE A 334 14.06 7.69 -5.80
N PHE A 335 14.31 8.08 -4.56
CA PHE A 335 15.34 9.08 -4.21
C PHE A 335 16.55 8.48 -3.48
N LYS A 336 16.39 7.26 -2.97
CA LYS A 336 17.42 6.55 -2.22
C LYS A 336 18.75 6.50 -2.97
N GLU A 337 19.83 6.84 -2.26
CA GLU A 337 21.22 6.77 -2.73
C GLU A 337 21.53 7.64 -3.96
N LYS A 338 20.62 8.57 -4.35
CA LYS A 338 20.89 9.52 -5.44
C LYS A 338 21.71 10.70 -4.95
N ASP A 339 22.65 11.15 -5.76
CA ASP A 339 23.43 12.36 -5.48
C ASP A 339 22.57 13.64 -5.58
N TRP A 340 23.11 14.73 -5.03
CA TRP A 340 22.47 16.05 -5.01
C TRP A 340 22.06 16.55 -6.41
N GLY A 341 22.92 16.38 -7.41
CA GLY A 341 22.69 16.86 -8.77
C GLY A 341 21.51 16.13 -9.41
N LYS A 342 21.41 14.81 -9.19
CA LYS A 342 20.29 14.03 -9.68
C LYS A 342 18.98 14.37 -8.97
N ILE A 343 19.00 14.55 -7.65
CA ILE A 343 17.81 14.92 -6.86
C ILE A 343 17.28 16.28 -7.33
N THR A 344 18.13 17.30 -7.37
CA THR A 344 17.72 18.66 -7.76
C THR A 344 17.25 18.74 -9.21
N HIS A 345 17.90 18.00 -10.12
CA HIS A 345 17.43 17.87 -11.50
C HIS A 345 16.01 17.31 -11.57
N ILE A 346 15.75 16.17 -10.91
CA ILE A 346 14.41 15.56 -10.87
C ILE A 346 13.38 16.56 -10.31
N LEU A 347 13.69 17.22 -9.19
CA LEU A 347 12.76 18.17 -8.58
C LEU A 347 12.47 19.39 -9.47
N GLY A 348 13.45 19.85 -10.26
CA GLY A 348 13.24 20.87 -11.28
C GLY A 348 12.34 20.40 -12.44
N GLU A 349 12.44 19.13 -12.84
CA GLU A 349 11.50 18.56 -13.83
C GLU A 349 10.09 18.44 -13.26
N VAL A 350 9.96 18.06 -11.99
CA VAL A 350 8.68 18.01 -11.27
C VAL A 350 8.01 19.38 -11.26
N ASP A 351 8.75 20.43 -10.89
CA ASP A 351 8.23 21.81 -10.88
C ASP A 351 7.73 22.23 -12.26
N ARG A 352 8.52 21.95 -13.31
CA ARG A 352 8.20 22.27 -14.71
C ARG A 352 6.96 21.53 -15.21
N GLU A 353 6.80 20.25 -14.88
CA GLU A 353 5.78 19.39 -15.48
C GLU A 353 4.47 19.34 -14.69
N LEU A 354 4.53 19.49 -13.37
CA LEU A 354 3.35 19.41 -12.49
C LEU A 354 2.92 20.78 -11.95
N GLY A 355 3.78 21.78 -12.04
CA GLY A 355 3.57 23.14 -11.52
C GLY A 355 4.08 23.29 -10.08
N GLU A 356 4.77 24.39 -9.81
CA GLU A 356 5.49 24.66 -8.55
C GLU A 356 4.62 24.62 -7.29
N TYR A 357 3.32 24.94 -7.42
CA TYR A 357 2.36 25.01 -6.32
C TYR A 357 1.35 23.86 -6.29
N SER A 358 1.56 22.82 -7.12
CA SER A 358 0.69 21.65 -7.09
C SER A 358 0.99 20.77 -5.86
N HIS A 359 -0.04 20.12 -5.33
CA HIS A 359 0.11 19.16 -4.25
C HIS A 359 1.06 18.01 -4.61
N GLU A 360 1.02 17.58 -5.88
CA GLU A 360 1.86 16.50 -6.39
C GLU A 360 3.35 16.88 -6.35
N THR A 361 3.67 18.12 -6.73
CA THR A 361 5.00 18.71 -6.61
C THR A 361 5.49 18.73 -5.18
N PHE A 362 4.72 19.32 -4.27
CA PHE A 362 5.10 19.39 -2.84
C PHE A 362 5.31 18.00 -2.26
N THR A 363 4.46 17.03 -2.60
CA THR A 363 4.61 15.66 -2.13
C THR A 363 5.93 15.03 -2.58
N LEU A 364 6.32 15.21 -3.85
CA LEU A 364 7.59 14.68 -4.38
C LEU A 364 8.80 15.35 -3.74
N TRP A 365 8.77 16.68 -3.58
CA TRP A 365 9.81 17.40 -2.85
C TRP A 365 9.92 16.94 -1.39
N HIS A 366 8.80 16.83 -0.66
CA HIS A 366 8.79 16.31 0.72
C HIS A 366 9.28 14.87 0.80
N THR A 367 9.02 14.05 -0.22
CA THR A 367 9.52 12.67 -0.28
C THR A 367 11.04 12.64 -0.42
N ALA A 368 11.60 13.48 -1.30
CA ALA A 368 13.06 13.63 -1.44
C ALA A 368 13.70 14.12 -0.13
N ILE A 369 13.13 15.16 0.49
CA ILE A 369 13.56 15.69 1.79
C ILE A 369 13.55 14.60 2.87
N ARG A 370 12.49 13.79 2.93
CA ARG A 370 12.40 12.69 3.91
C ARG A 370 13.35 11.54 3.61
N SER A 371 13.64 11.26 2.34
CA SER A 371 14.69 10.31 1.95
C SER A 371 16.06 10.78 2.43
N LEU A 372 16.38 12.06 2.23
CA LEU A 372 17.64 12.67 2.70
C LEU A 372 17.74 12.67 4.23
N LEU A 373 16.65 12.98 4.94
CA LEU A 373 16.60 12.86 6.40
C LEU A 373 16.89 11.42 6.87
N HIS A 374 16.33 10.42 6.18
CA HIS A 374 16.59 9.01 6.48
C HIS A 374 18.05 8.63 6.24
N GLU A 375 18.70 9.23 5.24
CA GLU A 375 20.13 9.10 4.95
C GLU A 375 21.02 10.02 5.83
N GLN A 376 20.44 10.77 6.77
CA GLN A 376 21.14 11.73 7.65
C GLN A 376 21.87 12.87 6.90
N ARG A 377 21.39 13.20 5.69
CA ARG A 377 21.93 14.27 4.83
C ARG A 377 21.31 15.62 5.17
N TYR A 378 21.58 16.10 6.39
CA TYR A 378 20.84 17.22 6.98
C TYR A 378 21.07 18.57 6.29
N THR A 379 22.27 18.86 5.80
CA THR A 379 22.56 20.11 5.09
C THR A 379 21.81 20.22 3.76
N GLU A 380 21.78 19.13 3.00
CA GLU A 380 21.01 19.04 1.75
C GLU A 380 19.50 19.11 2.02
N THR A 381 19.03 18.44 3.07
CA THR A 381 17.66 18.53 3.56
C THR A 381 17.28 19.99 3.84
N GLU A 382 18.09 20.70 4.63
CA GLU A 382 17.85 22.10 4.97
C GLU A 382 17.80 22.98 3.72
N SER A 383 18.71 22.78 2.77
CA SER A 383 18.73 23.54 1.52
C SER A 383 17.43 23.38 0.72
N LEU A 384 16.94 22.15 0.53
CA LEU A 384 15.69 21.90 -0.21
C LEU A 384 14.48 22.45 0.52
N VAL A 385 14.40 22.26 1.83
CA VAL A 385 13.21 22.68 2.59
C VAL A 385 13.17 24.20 2.76
N ARG A 386 14.31 24.89 2.91
CA ARG A 386 14.35 26.36 2.87
C ARG A 386 13.89 26.91 1.53
N HIS A 387 14.23 26.24 0.42
CA HIS A 387 13.71 26.61 -0.90
C HIS A 387 12.18 26.52 -0.95
N LEU A 388 11.58 25.43 -0.45
CA LEU A 388 10.12 25.31 -0.37
C LEU A 388 9.48 26.34 0.57
N CYS A 389 10.06 26.58 1.75
CA CYS A 389 9.57 27.59 2.68
C CYS A 389 9.62 29.00 2.06
N MET A 390 10.68 29.33 1.34
CA MET A 390 10.79 30.61 0.61
C MET A 390 9.74 30.70 -0.51
N ARG A 391 9.54 29.63 -1.27
CA ARG A 391 8.49 29.54 -2.30
C ARG A 391 7.11 29.86 -1.73
N VAL A 392 6.76 29.29 -0.59
CA VAL A 392 5.49 29.57 0.11
C VAL A 392 5.46 31.00 0.63
N TYR A 393 6.55 31.49 1.22
CA TYR A 393 6.64 32.84 1.75
C TYR A 393 6.39 33.91 0.68
N LEU A 394 6.88 33.69 -0.55
CA LEU A 394 6.71 34.58 -1.69
C LEU A 394 5.26 34.72 -2.17
N LEU A 395 4.34 33.83 -1.78
CA LEU A 395 2.91 34.00 -2.03
C LEU A 395 2.32 35.21 -1.28
N GLY A 396 2.97 35.63 -0.18
CA GLY A 396 2.57 36.80 0.60
C GLY A 396 1.30 36.59 1.45
N SER A 397 0.89 37.65 2.15
CA SER A 397 -0.31 37.68 3.01
C SER A 397 -1.62 37.71 2.23
N GLU A 398 -1.59 38.20 0.99
CA GLU A 398 -2.76 38.38 0.14
C GLU A 398 -3.22 37.07 -0.54
N PHE A 399 -2.40 36.02 -0.50
CA PHE A 399 -2.79 34.73 -1.07
C PHE A 399 -3.85 34.06 -0.19
N ASP A 400 -5.02 33.78 -0.78
CA ASP A 400 -6.11 33.14 -0.05
C ASP A 400 -5.89 31.63 0.09
N TYR A 401 -5.26 31.24 1.20
CA TYR A 401 -5.09 29.85 1.60
C TYR A 401 -6.42 29.13 1.95
N SER A 402 -7.54 29.85 2.14
CA SER A 402 -8.83 29.23 2.49
C SER A 402 -9.44 28.47 1.30
N GLU A 403 -9.24 29.00 0.09
CA GLU A 403 -9.60 28.39 -1.19
C GLU A 403 -8.54 27.35 -1.64
N ALA A 404 -7.33 27.39 -1.08
CA ALA A 404 -6.21 26.50 -1.38
C ALA A 404 -5.82 25.59 -0.19
N ARG A 405 -6.81 24.96 0.46
CA ARG A 405 -6.61 24.14 1.68
C ARG A 405 -5.50 23.09 1.58
N GLN A 406 -5.32 22.49 0.41
CA GLN A 406 -4.26 21.50 0.20
C GLN A 406 -2.87 22.13 0.20
N LEU A 407 -2.71 23.28 -0.48
CA LEU A 407 -1.45 24.02 -0.47
C LEU A 407 -1.13 24.54 0.94
N ASN A 408 -2.14 24.94 1.70
CA ASN A 408 -1.97 25.29 3.12
C ASN A 408 -1.38 24.12 3.95
N LEU A 409 -1.88 22.90 3.73
CA LEU A 409 -1.34 21.70 4.37
C LEU A 409 0.09 21.39 3.90
N ASP A 410 0.36 21.52 2.61
CA ASP A 410 1.69 21.26 2.03
C ASP A 410 2.73 22.30 2.51
N ALA A 411 2.31 23.56 2.66
CA ALA A 411 3.09 24.64 3.25
C ALA A 411 3.42 24.33 4.73
N MET A 412 2.41 24.01 5.54
CA MET A 412 2.60 23.60 6.93
C MET A 412 3.62 22.46 7.04
N LEU A 413 3.53 21.45 6.17
CA LEU A 413 4.46 20.31 6.14
C LEU A 413 5.89 20.73 5.80
N SER A 414 6.07 21.72 4.92
CA SER A 414 7.40 22.24 4.57
C SER A 414 8.09 22.87 5.80
N PHE A 415 7.38 23.71 6.56
CA PHE A 415 7.90 24.29 7.79
C PHE A 415 8.16 23.25 8.89
N TYR A 416 7.30 22.23 9.01
CA TYR A 416 7.55 21.10 9.91
C TYR A 416 8.83 20.34 9.54
N LEU A 417 9.08 20.10 8.26
CA LEU A 417 10.30 19.44 7.78
C LEU A 417 11.55 20.30 8.00
N LEU A 418 11.43 21.63 7.90
CA LEU A 418 12.51 22.55 8.26
C LEU A 418 12.85 22.42 9.75
N GLY A 419 11.84 22.39 10.63
CA GLY A 419 12.05 22.15 12.06
C GLY A 419 12.80 20.85 12.32
N ASN A 420 12.41 19.75 11.66
CA ASN A 420 13.10 18.46 11.79
C ASN A 420 14.58 18.53 11.35
N ALA A 421 14.87 19.22 10.24
CA ALA A 421 16.22 19.36 9.71
C ALA A 421 17.11 20.20 10.65
N LEU A 422 16.57 21.29 11.20
CA LEU A 422 17.28 22.16 12.14
C LEU A 422 17.52 21.47 13.48
N GLU A 423 16.51 20.77 14.00
CA GLU A 423 16.64 20.03 15.25
C GLU A 423 17.69 18.91 15.16
N ALA A 424 17.70 18.17 14.05
CA ALA A 424 18.69 17.12 13.81
C ALA A 424 20.13 17.66 13.77
N GLN A 425 20.30 18.92 13.37
CA GLN A 425 21.59 19.62 13.38
C GLN A 425 21.90 20.32 14.71
N GLY A 426 20.98 20.32 15.68
CA GLY A 426 21.15 20.95 16.99
C GLY A 426 20.75 22.43 17.07
N TYR A 427 20.19 23.02 16.01
CA TYR A 427 19.70 24.41 16.00
C TYR A 427 18.31 24.49 16.63
N LEU A 428 18.24 24.31 17.96
CA LEU A 428 16.98 24.09 18.68
C LEU A 428 16.04 25.30 18.70
N TYR A 429 16.57 26.52 18.78
CA TYR A 429 15.73 27.73 18.77
C TYR A 429 15.12 27.97 17.39
N GLU A 430 15.91 27.80 16.34
CA GLU A 430 15.45 27.92 14.95
C GLU A 430 14.46 26.80 14.60
N ALA A 431 14.65 25.60 15.16
CA ALA A 431 13.68 24.51 15.03
C ALA A 431 12.33 24.87 15.66
N ILE A 432 12.31 25.46 16.87
CA ILE A 432 11.08 25.97 17.50
C ILE A 432 10.38 26.95 16.56
N VAL A 433 11.10 27.96 16.05
CA VAL A 433 10.54 28.97 15.13
C VAL A 433 9.95 28.32 13.87
N ALA A 434 10.62 27.31 13.31
CA ALA A 434 10.10 26.59 12.15
C ALA A 434 8.82 25.81 12.46
N TYR A 435 8.72 25.15 13.62
CA TYR A 435 7.50 24.46 14.04
C TYR A 435 6.37 25.44 14.40
N GLU A 436 6.67 26.60 14.97
CA GLU A 436 5.68 27.66 15.19
C GLU A 436 5.13 28.19 13.87
N ASN A 437 6.00 28.48 12.89
CA ASN A 437 5.58 28.88 11.54
C ASN A 437 4.69 27.82 10.87
N SER A 438 4.97 26.53 11.13
CA SER A 438 4.15 25.42 10.68
C SER A 438 2.72 25.52 11.24
N VAL A 439 2.58 25.76 12.55
CA VAL A 439 1.29 25.97 13.22
C VAL A 439 0.60 27.24 12.71
N GLU A 440 1.33 28.35 12.63
CA GLU A 440 0.81 29.65 12.22
C GLU A 440 0.20 29.57 10.82
N ILE A 441 0.95 29.05 9.84
CA ILE A 441 0.46 28.90 8.46
C ILE A 441 -0.79 28.04 8.42
N ARG A 442 -0.84 26.94 9.18
CA ARG A 442 -2.01 26.07 9.22
C ARG A 442 -3.24 26.77 9.78
N CYS A 443 -3.05 27.74 10.68
CA CYS A 443 -4.11 28.45 11.39
C CYS A 443 -4.52 29.80 10.76
N ARG A 444 -3.75 30.36 9.81
CA ARG A 444 -3.98 31.71 9.24
C ARG A 444 -5.41 31.95 8.71
N ASN A 445 -6.06 30.95 8.10
CA ASN A 445 -7.28 31.18 7.32
C ASN A 445 -8.53 30.40 7.79
N ALA A 446 -8.43 29.64 8.88
CA ALA A 446 -9.58 29.14 9.64
C ALA A 446 -9.10 28.74 11.05
N PRO A 447 -9.78 29.15 12.14
CA PRO A 447 -9.61 28.44 13.40
C PRO A 447 -10.06 27.01 13.13
N ASN A 448 -9.11 26.10 13.13
CA ASN A 448 -9.40 24.69 12.96
C ASN A 448 -10.12 24.26 14.24
N ASN A 449 -11.45 24.35 14.27
CA ASN A 449 -12.29 24.03 15.43
C ASN A 449 -12.32 22.51 15.72
N GLY A 450 -11.31 21.76 15.26
CA GLY A 450 -11.21 20.33 15.35
C GLY A 450 -9.76 19.86 15.26
N TRP A 451 -9.55 18.60 15.60
CA TRP A 451 -8.23 18.00 15.69
C TRP A 451 -7.51 17.89 14.34
N ASP A 452 -6.28 18.40 14.26
CA ASP A 452 -5.38 18.30 13.11
C ASP A 452 -4.06 17.62 13.50
N ALA A 453 -3.70 16.57 12.76
CA ALA A 453 -2.53 15.77 13.05
C ALA A 453 -1.21 16.53 12.88
N GLY A 454 -1.14 17.44 11.90
CA GLY A 454 0.06 18.22 11.59
C GLY A 454 0.30 19.27 12.66
N THR A 455 -0.73 20.03 13.04
CA THR A 455 -0.65 21.01 14.13
C THR A 455 -0.27 20.34 15.46
N ALA A 456 -0.93 19.23 15.80
CA ALA A 456 -0.61 18.48 17.02
C ALA A 456 0.84 17.96 17.02
N ALA A 457 1.35 17.49 15.87
CA ALA A 457 2.74 17.07 15.75
C ALA A 457 3.72 18.23 15.94
N SER A 458 3.49 19.38 15.29
CA SER A 458 4.33 20.57 15.43
C SER A 458 4.38 21.07 16.88
N LEU A 459 3.23 21.25 17.54
CA LEU A 459 3.17 21.70 18.94
C LEU A 459 3.89 20.74 19.90
N ARG A 460 3.76 19.43 19.67
CA ARG A 460 4.48 18.45 20.47
C ARG A 460 5.99 18.58 20.33
N ARG A 461 6.49 18.77 19.10
CA ARG A 461 7.94 18.96 18.89
C ARG A 461 8.43 20.21 19.60
N VAL A 462 7.68 21.31 19.53
CA VAL A 462 8.03 22.54 20.27
C VAL A 462 8.08 22.27 21.78
N LYS A 463 7.06 21.61 22.34
CA LYS A 463 7.03 21.23 23.77
C LYS A 463 8.23 20.39 24.17
N GLU A 464 8.58 19.37 23.37
CA GLU A 464 9.72 18.48 23.64
C GLU A 464 11.05 19.25 23.63
N ILE A 465 11.25 20.18 22.69
CA ILE A 465 12.45 21.02 22.62
C ILE A 465 12.46 22.03 23.77
N ALA A 466 11.35 22.71 24.05
CA ALA A 466 11.25 23.68 25.16
C ALA A 466 11.56 23.02 26.52
N THR A 467 11.11 21.78 26.72
CA THR A 467 11.44 20.98 27.92
C THR A 467 12.93 20.69 27.99
N ARG A 468 13.57 20.30 26.88
CA ARG A 468 15.03 20.07 26.80
C ARG A 468 15.85 21.32 27.09
N LEU A 469 15.34 22.50 26.73
CA LEU A 469 15.96 23.80 26.99
C LEU A 469 15.69 24.34 28.40
N GLY A 470 14.89 23.65 29.22
CA GLY A 470 14.55 24.08 30.59
C GLY A 470 13.51 25.21 30.66
N GLY A 471 12.83 25.52 29.55
CA GLY A 471 11.81 26.57 29.47
C GLY A 471 10.45 26.09 30.01
N ILE A 472 10.28 26.00 31.33
CA ILE A 472 9.07 25.46 31.97
C ILE A 472 7.80 26.22 31.57
N LEU A 473 7.84 27.56 31.58
CA LEU A 473 6.68 28.40 31.23
C LEU A 473 6.30 28.23 29.76
N LEU A 474 7.29 28.32 28.87
CA LEU A 474 7.11 28.14 27.43
C LEU A 474 6.54 26.75 27.11
N ALA A 475 7.03 25.69 27.76
CA ALA A 475 6.48 24.34 27.60
C ALA A 475 5.02 24.24 28.07
N SER A 476 4.66 24.93 29.16
CA SER A 476 3.28 24.96 29.69
C SER A 476 2.28 25.60 28.73
N ASP A 477 2.69 26.66 28.03
CA ASP A 477 1.84 27.34 27.05
C ASP A 477 1.51 26.41 25.87
N TYR A 478 2.52 25.72 25.33
CA TYR A 478 2.28 24.76 24.24
C TYR A 478 1.53 23.50 24.69
N ILE A 479 1.62 23.09 25.95
CA ILE A 479 0.77 22.02 26.50
C ILE A 479 -0.69 22.43 26.41
N SER A 480 -1.00 23.66 26.85
CA SER A 480 -2.37 24.19 26.81
C SER A 480 -2.87 24.35 25.37
N MET A 481 -2.01 24.79 24.44
CA MET A 481 -2.34 24.82 23.01
C MET A 481 -2.58 23.42 22.44
N GLU A 482 -1.72 22.43 22.73
CA GLU A 482 -1.91 21.05 22.28
C GLU A 482 -3.23 20.47 22.81
N ASP A 483 -3.53 20.64 24.10
CA ASP A 483 -4.76 20.15 24.71
C ASP A 483 -6.01 20.79 24.14
N SER A 484 -5.95 22.08 23.76
CA SER A 484 -7.07 22.77 23.12
C SER A 484 -7.48 22.12 21.79
N ILE A 485 -6.53 21.57 21.02
CA ILE A 485 -6.80 20.87 19.75
C ILE A 485 -7.57 19.57 19.98
N TYR A 486 -7.41 18.96 21.15
CA TYR A 486 -8.11 17.72 21.53
C TYR A 486 -9.44 17.96 22.24
N SER A 487 -9.84 19.21 22.50
CA SER A 487 -11.07 19.53 23.25
C SER A 487 -12.37 19.04 22.58
N GLY A 488 -12.35 18.83 21.26
CA GLY A 488 -13.47 18.28 20.48
C GLY A 488 -13.38 16.79 20.12
N VAL A 489 -12.46 16.05 20.74
CA VAL A 489 -12.16 14.62 20.45
C VAL A 489 -12.43 13.75 21.66
#